data_AF-A0A4T0IDP2-F1
#
_entry.id   AF-A0A4T0IDP2-F1
#
_cell.length_a   1.000
_cell.length_b   1.000
_cell.length_c   1.000
_cell.angle_alpha   90.00
_cell.angle_beta   90.00
_cell.angle_gamma   90.00
#
_symmetry.space_group_name_H-M   'P 1'
#
loop_
_entity.id
_entity.type
_entity.pdbx_description
1 polymer ?
#
loop_
_entity_poly.entity_id
_entity_poly.type
_entity_poly.pdbx_seq_one_letter_code
_entity_poly.pdbx_strand_id
1 'polypeptide(L)'
;MLEEWNVLDTLLHEKVKKLRGSSRRQVLDTWIIGIPQRYGGLGVPLHSDVAPMAYASMMEQACVTLEAIFHQRSGPDETLTLQRQRTGAFYELEFNKKFDTLSRDQRNVVLDSQSKLGRKWLSTIPYNKQLKLSDTEISYALHIRTLCPGKDNNCRKCGMENSVGHDDICNSRENLRTARHDYVKGLLMRFLAAAPASTITPEPANGLSGNWPSSV
;
A
#
# COMPACT_ATOMS: atom_id res chain seq x y z
N MET A 1 -14.46 -3.85 -27.15
CA MET A 1 -14.50 -4.30 -25.74
C MET A 1 -13.12 -4.52 -25.13
N LEU A 2 -12.32 -5.56 -25.47
CA LEU A 2 -11.01 -5.77 -24.81
C LEU A 2 -10.02 -4.60 -25.04
N GLU A 3 -10.02 -4.02 -26.24
CA GLU A 3 -9.16 -2.89 -26.59
C GLU A 3 -9.52 -1.61 -25.80
N GLU A 4 -10.80 -1.35 -25.58
CA GLU A 4 -11.28 -0.20 -24.79
C GLU A 4 -10.88 -0.33 -23.31
N TRP A 5 -10.93 -1.55 -22.75
CA TRP A 5 -10.49 -1.80 -21.37
C TRP A 5 -8.99 -1.53 -21.21
N ASN A 6 -8.17 -1.97 -22.16
CA ASN A 6 -6.72 -1.73 -22.13
C ASN A 6 -6.39 -0.23 -22.16
N VAL A 7 -7.14 0.56 -22.94
CA VAL A 7 -6.98 2.03 -22.98
C VAL A 7 -7.33 2.65 -21.63
N LEU A 8 -8.47 2.27 -21.05
CA LEU A 8 -8.90 2.75 -19.73
C LEU A 8 -7.87 2.40 -18.64
N ASP A 9 -7.39 1.16 -18.63
CA ASP A 9 -6.44 0.66 -17.66
C ASP A 9 -5.12 1.43 -17.72
N THR A 10 -4.62 1.67 -18.94
CA THR A 10 -3.43 2.49 -19.17
C THR A 10 -3.63 3.90 -18.63
N LEU A 11 -4.78 4.53 -18.92
CA LEU A 11 -5.08 5.88 -18.45
C LEU A 11 -5.13 5.96 -16.91
N LEU A 12 -5.82 5.03 -16.26
CA LEU A 12 -5.94 5.00 -14.80
C LEU A 12 -4.57 4.84 -14.13
N HIS A 13 -3.75 3.90 -14.62
CA HIS A 13 -2.42 3.65 -14.06
C HIS A 13 -1.46 4.81 -14.31
N GLU A 14 -1.51 5.46 -15.48
CA GLU A 14 -0.72 6.67 -15.74
C GLU A 14 -1.16 7.85 -14.84
N LYS A 15 -2.45 7.97 -14.48
CA LYS A 15 -2.88 8.98 -13.50
C LYS A 15 -2.28 8.72 -12.12
N VAL A 16 -2.22 7.48 -11.67
CA VAL A 16 -1.56 7.12 -10.40
C VAL A 16 -0.08 7.51 -10.44
N LYS A 17 0.63 7.20 -11.53
CA LYS A 17 2.04 7.58 -11.71
C LYS A 17 2.22 9.10 -11.74
N LYS A 18 1.28 9.84 -12.34
CA LYS A 18 1.28 11.31 -12.31
C LYS A 18 1.10 11.84 -10.89
N LEU A 19 0.17 11.28 -10.10
CA LEU A 19 -0.04 11.66 -8.69
C LEU A 19 1.17 11.34 -7.81
N ARG A 20 1.90 10.25 -8.12
CA ARG A 20 3.17 9.93 -7.45
C ARG A 20 4.19 11.05 -7.63
N GLY A 21 4.13 11.83 -8.71
CA GLY A 21 4.95 13.04 -8.88
C GLY A 21 6.40 12.77 -9.30
N SER A 22 6.69 11.57 -9.81
CA SER A 22 7.99 11.17 -10.37
C SER A 22 7.85 10.69 -11.81
N SER A 23 8.88 10.94 -12.61
CA SER A 23 9.01 10.43 -13.99
C SER A 23 9.45 8.96 -14.04
N ARG A 24 9.80 8.37 -12.89
CA ARG A 24 10.28 6.99 -12.81
C ARG A 24 9.14 6.03 -13.11
N ARG A 25 9.42 5.06 -13.98
CA ARG A 25 8.55 3.92 -14.26
C ARG A 25 9.17 2.67 -13.65
N GLN A 26 8.42 1.98 -12.81
CA GLN A 26 8.87 0.74 -12.20
C GLN A 26 8.31 -0.45 -12.98
N VAL A 27 9.09 -1.53 -13.06
CA VAL A 27 8.66 -2.79 -13.68
C VAL A 27 7.41 -3.35 -12.99
N LEU A 28 7.29 -3.12 -11.67
CA LEU A 28 6.19 -3.61 -10.85
C LEU A 28 4.98 -2.66 -10.82
N ASP A 29 5.02 -1.50 -11.49
CA ASP A 29 3.97 -0.48 -11.40
C ASP A 29 2.59 -1.07 -11.71
N THR A 30 2.44 -1.75 -12.84
CA THR A 30 1.15 -2.31 -13.26
C THR A 30 0.60 -3.30 -12.22
N TRP A 31 1.45 -4.16 -11.68
CA TRP A 31 1.05 -5.15 -10.69
C TRP A 31 0.66 -4.50 -9.36
N ILE A 32 1.53 -3.67 -8.77
CA ILE A 32 1.31 -3.11 -7.43
C ILE A 32 0.15 -2.09 -7.40
N ILE A 33 -0.07 -1.37 -8.50
CA ILE A 33 -1.21 -0.47 -8.66
C ILE A 33 -2.50 -1.30 -8.79
N GLY A 34 -2.44 -2.39 -9.57
CA GLY A 34 -3.55 -3.29 -9.88
C GLY A 34 -4.06 -4.11 -8.69
N ILE A 35 -3.16 -4.66 -7.86
CA ILE A 35 -3.59 -5.57 -6.81
C ILE A 35 -4.39 -4.84 -5.71
N PRO A 36 -5.37 -5.52 -5.08
CA PRO A 36 -6.18 -4.96 -4.02
C PRO A 36 -5.39 -4.45 -2.81
N GLN A 37 -5.96 -3.45 -2.12
CA GLN A 37 -5.37 -2.86 -0.90
C GLN A 37 -5.06 -3.88 0.21
N ARG A 38 -5.85 -4.95 0.30
CA ARG A 38 -5.64 -6.05 1.26
C ARG A 38 -4.38 -6.90 0.98
N TYR A 39 -3.78 -6.75 -0.19
CA TYR A 39 -2.51 -7.37 -0.58
C TYR A 39 -1.37 -6.33 -0.68
N GLY A 40 -1.58 -5.11 -0.18
CA GLY A 40 -0.56 -4.05 -0.17
C GLY A 40 -0.56 -3.14 -1.39
N GLY A 41 -1.31 -3.44 -2.45
CA GLY A 41 -1.42 -2.56 -3.63
C GLY A 41 -2.37 -1.39 -3.46
N LEU A 42 -2.69 -0.70 -4.55
CA LEU A 42 -3.60 0.46 -4.54
C LEU A 42 -5.07 0.11 -4.79
N GLY A 43 -5.34 -1.06 -5.37
CA GLY A 43 -6.69 -1.48 -5.71
C GLY A 43 -7.28 -0.68 -6.87
N VAL A 44 -6.45 -0.33 -7.86
CA VAL A 44 -6.88 0.24 -9.14
C VAL A 44 -6.79 -0.89 -10.17
N PRO A 45 -7.78 -1.79 -10.22
CA PRO A 45 -7.69 -3.04 -10.96
C PRO A 45 -7.57 -2.79 -12.47
N LEU A 46 -7.00 -3.76 -13.17
CA LEU A 46 -7.09 -3.83 -14.62
C LEU A 46 -8.48 -4.36 -14.99
N HIS A 47 -9.27 -3.56 -15.69
CA HIS A 47 -10.58 -3.93 -16.20
C HIS A 47 -10.46 -5.06 -17.23
N SER A 48 -9.34 -5.12 -17.98
CA SER A 48 -9.01 -6.25 -18.85
C SER A 48 -9.08 -7.60 -18.12
N ASP A 49 -8.66 -7.62 -16.86
CA ASP A 49 -8.60 -8.83 -16.04
C ASP A 49 -9.92 -9.11 -15.34
N VAL A 50 -10.60 -8.05 -14.87
CA VAL A 50 -11.85 -8.17 -14.09
C VAL A 50 -13.07 -8.40 -14.97
N ALA A 51 -13.12 -7.82 -16.17
CA ALA A 51 -14.30 -7.88 -17.04
C ALA A 51 -14.69 -9.30 -17.46
N PRO A 52 -13.76 -10.22 -17.83
CA PRO A 52 -14.12 -11.60 -18.15
C PRO A 52 -14.77 -12.33 -16.97
N MET A 53 -14.27 -12.12 -15.75
CA MET A 53 -14.83 -12.71 -14.54
C MET A 53 -16.21 -12.13 -14.20
N ALA A 54 -16.39 -10.82 -14.41
CA ALA A 54 -17.68 -10.17 -14.26
C ALA A 54 -18.70 -10.74 -15.25
N TYR A 55 -18.31 -10.86 -16.51
CA TYR A 55 -19.16 -11.41 -17.57
C TYR A 55 -19.56 -12.86 -17.27
N ALA A 56 -18.63 -13.70 -16.83
CA ALA A 56 -18.91 -15.09 -16.46
C ALA A 56 -19.95 -15.17 -15.32
N SER A 57 -19.76 -14.41 -14.24
CA SER A 57 -20.73 -14.37 -13.13
C SER A 57 -22.09 -13.81 -13.56
N MET A 58 -22.12 -12.79 -14.42
CA MET A 58 -23.37 -12.24 -14.95
C MET A 58 -24.11 -13.23 -15.84
N MET A 59 -23.38 -13.98 -16.68
CA MET A 59 -23.95 -14.99 -17.56
C MET A 59 -24.59 -16.12 -16.74
N GLU A 60 -23.88 -16.67 -15.75
CA GLU A 60 -24.41 -17.72 -14.88
C GLU A 60 -25.67 -17.27 -14.13
N GLN A 61 -25.65 -16.04 -13.59
CA GLN A 61 -26.82 -15.46 -12.95
C GLN A 61 -27.99 -15.29 -13.92
N ALA A 62 -27.73 -14.81 -15.14
CA ALA A 62 -28.76 -14.63 -16.15
C ALA A 62 -29.38 -15.97 -16.57
N CYS A 63 -28.57 -17.02 -16.77
CA CYS A 63 -29.06 -18.36 -17.08
C CYS A 63 -30.01 -18.88 -15.98
N VAL A 64 -29.59 -18.82 -14.71
CA VAL A 64 -30.43 -19.25 -13.59
C VAL A 64 -31.73 -18.45 -13.51
N THR A 65 -31.66 -17.13 -13.69
CA THR A 65 -32.85 -16.27 -13.66
C THR A 65 -33.80 -16.58 -14.82
N LEU A 66 -33.29 -16.80 -16.03
CA LEU A 66 -34.11 -17.12 -17.21
C LEU A 66 -34.72 -18.53 -17.12
N GLU A 67 -33.98 -19.52 -16.62
CA GLU A 67 -34.50 -20.87 -16.38
C GLU A 67 -35.67 -20.86 -15.39
N ALA A 68 -35.55 -20.09 -14.30
CA ALA A 68 -36.64 -19.94 -13.33
C ALA A 68 -37.90 -19.33 -13.96
N ILE A 69 -37.74 -18.35 -14.86
CA ILE A 69 -38.86 -17.68 -15.55
C ILE A 69 -39.53 -18.62 -16.57
N PHE A 70 -38.74 -19.29 -17.41
CA PHE A 70 -39.28 -20.01 -18.57
C PHE A 70 -39.57 -21.49 -18.33
N HIS A 71 -38.87 -22.13 -17.40
CA HIS A 71 -38.90 -23.61 -17.24
C HIS A 71 -39.42 -24.07 -15.88
N GLN A 72 -39.96 -23.17 -15.05
CA GLN A 72 -40.49 -23.46 -13.70
C GLN A 72 -39.54 -24.40 -12.93
N ARG A 73 -38.32 -23.90 -12.69
CA ARG A 73 -37.18 -24.66 -12.15
C ARG A 73 -37.62 -25.52 -10.95
N SER A 74 -37.61 -26.84 -11.14
CA SER A 74 -37.87 -27.83 -10.09
C SER A 74 -36.54 -28.48 -9.70
N GLY A 75 -35.89 -27.94 -8.67
CA GLY A 75 -34.60 -28.42 -8.18
C GLY A 75 -34.06 -27.58 -7.02
N PRO A 76 -33.07 -28.07 -6.26
CA PRO A 76 -32.42 -27.29 -5.22
C PRO A 76 -31.72 -26.06 -5.84
N ASP A 77 -31.69 -24.97 -5.08
CA ASP A 77 -31.08 -23.72 -5.54
C ASP A 77 -29.57 -23.91 -5.75
N GLU A 78 -29.12 -23.77 -6.99
CA GLU A 78 -27.72 -23.95 -7.35
C GLU A 78 -26.89 -22.79 -6.80
N THR A 79 -25.82 -23.10 -6.08
CA THR A 79 -24.99 -22.06 -5.47
C THR A 79 -24.12 -21.40 -6.54
N LEU A 80 -24.52 -20.20 -6.97
CA LEU A 80 -23.80 -19.43 -7.97
C LEU A 80 -22.47 -18.88 -7.45
N THR A 81 -21.46 -18.90 -8.31
CA THR A 81 -20.15 -18.31 -7.98
C THR A 81 -20.18 -16.80 -8.16
N LEU A 82 -20.08 -16.08 -7.04
CA LEU A 82 -20.09 -14.62 -7.04
C LEU A 82 -18.86 -14.06 -7.75
N GLN A 83 -19.00 -12.92 -8.43
CA GLN A 83 -17.87 -12.22 -9.06
C GLN A 83 -16.73 -11.96 -8.06
N ARG A 84 -17.07 -11.65 -6.80
CA ARG A 84 -16.10 -11.45 -5.72
C ARG A 84 -15.27 -12.71 -5.43
N GLN A 85 -15.85 -13.90 -5.55
CA GLN A 85 -15.13 -15.16 -5.37
C GLN A 85 -14.16 -15.40 -6.53
N ARG A 86 -14.62 -15.21 -7.78
CA ARG A 86 -13.78 -15.34 -8.98
C ARG A 86 -12.58 -14.39 -8.94
N THR A 87 -12.86 -13.11 -8.73
CA THR A 87 -11.82 -12.08 -8.62
C THR A 87 -10.93 -12.28 -7.38
N GLY A 88 -11.50 -12.79 -6.29
CA GLY A 88 -10.75 -13.18 -5.08
C GLY A 88 -9.67 -14.21 -5.39
N ALA A 89 -10.05 -15.32 -6.01
CA ALA A 89 -9.14 -16.40 -6.39
C ALA A 89 -8.07 -15.94 -7.39
N PHE A 90 -8.45 -15.12 -8.39
CA PHE A 90 -7.51 -14.52 -9.33
C PHE A 90 -6.43 -13.68 -8.62
N TYR A 91 -6.83 -12.77 -7.74
CA TYR A 91 -5.87 -11.90 -7.05
C TYR A 91 -4.99 -12.65 -6.06
N GLU A 92 -5.50 -13.70 -5.43
CA GLU A 92 -4.70 -14.55 -4.55
C GLU A 92 -3.58 -15.27 -5.33
N LEU A 93 -3.92 -15.84 -6.49
CA LEU A 93 -2.95 -16.48 -7.38
C LEU A 93 -1.91 -15.49 -7.89
N GLU A 94 -2.35 -14.34 -8.41
CA GLU A 94 -1.44 -13.30 -8.95
C GLU A 94 -0.57 -12.66 -7.86
N PHE A 95 -1.08 -12.55 -6.63
CA PHE A 95 -0.29 -12.08 -5.50
C PHE A 95 0.84 -13.08 -5.19
N ASN A 96 0.51 -14.35 -4.96
CA ASN A 96 1.50 -15.37 -4.58
C ASN A 96 2.58 -15.52 -5.67
N LYS A 97 2.17 -15.57 -6.94
CA LYS A 97 3.08 -15.68 -8.09
C LYS A 97 4.12 -14.57 -8.14
N LYS A 98 3.75 -13.34 -7.79
CA LYS A 98 4.64 -12.17 -7.88
C LYS A 98 5.37 -11.89 -6.58
N PHE A 99 4.72 -12.09 -5.44
CA PHE A 99 5.27 -11.78 -4.11
C PHE A 99 6.57 -12.54 -3.84
N ASP A 100 6.66 -13.79 -4.25
CA ASP A 100 7.87 -14.61 -4.06
C ASP A 100 9.06 -14.15 -4.91
N THR A 101 8.82 -13.40 -5.98
CA THR A 101 9.88 -12.83 -6.84
C THR A 101 10.48 -11.53 -6.28
N LEU A 102 9.87 -10.96 -5.23
CA LEU A 102 10.27 -9.67 -4.67
C LEU A 102 11.49 -9.81 -3.74
N SER A 103 12.32 -8.76 -3.74
CA SER A 103 13.40 -8.62 -2.76
C SER A 103 12.83 -8.56 -1.33
N ARG A 104 13.67 -8.82 -0.32
CA ARG A 104 13.26 -8.74 1.08
C ARG A 104 12.69 -7.37 1.44
N ASP A 105 13.33 -6.29 0.98
CA ASP A 105 12.90 -4.92 1.28
C ASP A 105 11.57 -4.59 0.59
N GLN A 106 11.39 -5.04 -0.66
CA GLN A 106 10.11 -4.90 -1.36
C GLN A 106 9.00 -5.66 -0.64
N ARG A 107 9.25 -6.90 -0.19
CA ARG A 107 8.27 -7.68 0.59
C ARG A 107 7.89 -6.97 1.88
N ASN A 108 8.86 -6.41 2.61
CA ASN A 108 8.58 -5.65 3.83
C ASN A 108 7.64 -4.47 3.57
N VAL A 109 7.88 -3.71 2.49
CA VAL A 109 7.02 -2.57 2.12
C VAL A 109 5.61 -3.03 1.72
N VAL A 110 5.49 -4.14 0.98
CA VAL A 110 4.18 -4.70 0.60
C VAL A 110 3.41 -5.17 1.84
N LEU A 111 4.06 -5.88 2.75
CA LEU A 111 3.45 -6.36 4.00
C LEU A 111 3.04 -5.20 4.93
N ASP A 112 3.86 -4.17 5.04
CA ASP A 112 3.51 -2.97 5.80
C ASP A 112 2.32 -2.24 5.17
N SER A 113 2.32 -2.11 3.84
CA SER A 113 1.23 -1.51 3.06
C SER A 113 -0.07 -2.33 3.15
N GLN A 114 0.02 -3.64 3.38
CA GLN A 114 -1.11 -4.53 3.61
C GLN A 114 -1.73 -4.32 5.00
N SER A 115 -0.98 -3.84 5.99
CA SER A 115 -1.47 -3.67 7.36
C SER A 115 -2.71 -2.76 7.43
N LYS A 116 -3.51 -2.91 8.49
CA LYS A 116 -4.72 -2.08 8.70
C LYS A 116 -4.37 -0.59 8.69
N LEU A 117 -3.25 -0.21 9.30
CA LEU A 117 -2.78 1.17 9.37
C LEU A 117 -2.21 1.64 8.01
N GLY A 118 -1.33 0.84 7.40
CA GLY A 118 -0.65 1.20 6.16
C GLY A 118 -1.58 1.44 4.97
N ARG A 119 -2.76 0.80 4.95
CA ARG A 119 -3.79 1.04 3.92
C ARG A 119 -4.88 2.04 4.31
N LYS A 120 -4.96 2.49 5.56
CA LYS A 120 -6.10 3.26 6.06
C LYS A 120 -6.26 4.59 5.33
N TRP A 121 -5.16 5.25 5.00
CA TRP A 121 -5.17 6.55 4.34
C TRP A 121 -5.83 6.52 2.94
N LEU A 122 -5.86 5.38 2.25
CA LEU A 122 -6.48 5.25 0.93
C LEU A 122 -8.02 5.31 0.95
N SER A 123 -8.62 4.96 2.09
CA SER A 123 -10.08 4.90 2.25
C SER A 123 -10.62 5.96 3.21
N THR A 124 -9.74 6.76 3.81
CA THR A 124 -10.13 7.76 4.80
C THR A 124 -10.43 9.07 4.10
N ILE A 125 -11.66 9.56 4.26
CA ILE A 125 -12.07 10.88 3.80
C ILE A 125 -11.86 11.85 4.98
N PRO A 126 -10.95 12.84 4.87
CA PRO A 126 -10.71 13.78 5.96
C PRO A 126 -11.90 14.74 6.10
N TYR A 127 -12.48 14.83 7.29
CA TYR A 127 -13.58 15.76 7.59
C TYR A 127 -13.10 17.19 7.91
N ASN A 128 -11.86 17.33 8.38
CA ASN A 128 -11.25 18.60 8.78
C ASN A 128 -9.96 18.87 8.00
N LYS A 129 -9.67 20.15 7.74
CA LYS A 129 -8.42 20.56 7.04
C LYS A 129 -7.15 20.09 7.75
N GLN A 130 -7.16 20.04 9.08
CA GLN A 130 -6.02 19.58 9.89
C GLN A 130 -5.73 18.08 9.75
N LEU A 131 -6.69 17.29 9.27
CA LEU A 131 -6.54 15.84 9.06
C LEU A 131 -6.28 15.48 7.60
N LYS A 132 -6.15 16.49 6.72
CA LYS A 132 -5.90 16.30 5.30
C LYS A 132 -4.40 16.12 5.07
N LEU A 133 -4.04 15.04 4.38
CA LEU A 133 -2.70 14.85 3.84
C LEU A 133 -2.47 15.85 2.70
N SER A 134 -1.33 16.52 2.74
CA SER A 134 -0.80 17.35 1.66
C SER A 134 -0.45 16.52 0.42
N ASP A 135 -0.38 17.18 -0.73
CA ASP A 135 0.01 16.52 -1.98
C ASP A 135 1.40 15.89 -1.90
N THR A 136 2.31 16.49 -1.13
CA THR A 136 3.64 15.95 -0.86
C THR A 136 3.61 14.68 -0.02
N GLU A 137 2.75 14.61 1.00
CA GLU A 137 2.59 13.41 1.82
C GLU A 137 1.95 12.27 1.01
N ILE A 138 0.95 12.59 0.18
CA ILE A 138 0.34 11.63 -0.73
C ILE A 138 1.35 11.12 -1.76
N SER A 139 2.14 12.01 -2.37
CA SER A 139 3.21 11.65 -3.31
C SER A 139 4.22 10.70 -2.66
N TYR A 140 4.67 11.01 -1.43
CA TYR A 140 5.60 10.15 -0.68
C TYR A 140 4.98 8.79 -0.33
N ALA A 141 3.72 8.75 0.12
CA ALA A 141 3.01 7.51 0.39
C ALA A 141 2.85 6.64 -0.87
N LEU A 142 2.56 7.26 -2.02
CA LEU A 142 2.52 6.57 -3.32
C LEU A 142 3.89 6.05 -3.72
N HIS A 143 4.98 6.78 -3.48
CA HIS A 143 6.35 6.32 -3.73
C HIS A 143 6.67 5.04 -2.98
N ILE A 144 6.40 5.00 -1.68
CA ILE A 144 6.58 3.80 -0.85
C ILE A 144 5.72 2.66 -1.38
N ARG A 145 4.41 2.89 -1.49
CA ARG A 145 3.44 1.83 -1.80
C ARG A 145 3.59 1.24 -3.19
N THR A 146 4.10 2.02 -4.15
CA THR A 146 4.38 1.55 -5.51
C THR A 146 5.81 1.05 -5.70
N LEU A 147 6.55 0.84 -4.61
CA LEU A 147 7.94 0.34 -4.63
C LEU A 147 8.86 1.21 -5.49
N CYS A 148 8.60 2.52 -5.57
CA CYS A 148 9.36 3.46 -6.36
C CYS A 148 10.30 4.26 -5.44
N PRO A 149 11.61 3.93 -5.39
CA PRO A 149 12.51 4.48 -4.38
C PRO A 149 12.89 5.93 -4.66
N GLY A 150 12.13 6.88 -4.13
CA GLY A 150 12.35 8.31 -4.35
C GLY A 150 12.10 8.77 -5.79
N LYS A 151 12.20 10.08 -5.99
CA LYS A 151 11.86 10.76 -7.25
C LYS A 151 12.92 10.60 -8.35
N ASP A 152 14.20 10.61 -7.98
CA ASP A 152 15.33 10.49 -8.90
C ASP A 152 15.94 9.07 -8.84
N ASN A 153 16.72 8.69 -9.85
CA ASN A 153 17.42 7.40 -9.84
C ASN A 153 18.56 7.35 -8.83
N ASN A 154 19.24 8.47 -8.58
CA ASN A 154 20.34 8.56 -7.65
C ASN A 154 19.97 9.49 -6.48
N CYS A 155 20.50 9.19 -5.31
CA CYS A 155 20.33 9.99 -4.12
C CYS A 155 21.09 11.31 -4.27
N ARG A 156 20.40 12.45 -4.14
CA ARG A 156 21.02 13.78 -4.20
C ARG A 156 21.99 14.08 -3.05
N LYS A 157 21.99 13.26 -2.00
CA LYS A 157 22.83 13.46 -0.80
C LYS A 157 24.09 12.61 -0.84
N CYS A 158 23.98 11.30 -1.09
CA CYS A 158 25.14 10.39 -1.11
C CYS A 158 25.59 9.96 -2.52
N GLY A 159 24.85 10.31 -3.57
CA GLY A 159 25.17 9.95 -4.96
C GLY A 159 24.84 8.50 -5.38
N MET A 160 24.60 7.61 -4.42
CA MET A 160 24.28 6.20 -4.68
C MET A 160 22.94 6.03 -5.39
N GLU A 161 22.75 4.90 -6.07
CA GLU A 161 21.46 4.53 -6.66
C GLU A 161 20.37 4.42 -5.58
N ASN A 162 19.20 5.00 -5.83
CA ASN A 162 18.05 4.87 -4.96
C ASN A 162 17.40 3.50 -5.17
N SER A 163 17.49 2.67 -4.14
CA SER A 163 16.77 1.40 -3.98
C SER A 163 15.68 1.52 -2.91
N VAL A 164 14.77 0.55 -2.86
CA VAL A 164 13.73 0.49 -1.81
C VAL A 164 14.43 0.41 -0.44
N GLY A 165 14.02 1.26 0.51
CA GLY A 165 14.65 1.36 1.83
C GLY A 165 15.89 2.25 1.90
N HIS A 166 16.38 2.78 0.78
CA HIS A 166 17.56 3.67 0.77
C HIS A 166 17.41 4.88 1.72
N ASP A 167 16.20 5.43 1.81
CA ASP A 167 15.90 6.60 2.62
C ASP A 167 16.19 6.39 4.11
N ASP A 168 16.08 5.15 4.61
CA ASP A 168 16.30 4.82 6.03
C ASP A 168 17.77 4.49 6.36
N ILE A 169 18.61 4.23 5.33
CA ILE A 169 20.02 3.81 5.50
C ILE A 169 21.03 4.86 5.00
N CYS A 170 20.56 5.94 4.38
CA CYS A 170 21.44 6.96 3.82
C CYS A 170 22.06 7.83 4.91
N ASN A 171 23.34 7.61 5.22
CA ASN A 171 24.09 8.40 6.21
C ASN A 171 24.20 9.90 5.88
N SER A 172 24.07 10.27 4.60
CA SER A 172 24.15 11.66 4.15
C SER A 172 22.81 12.40 4.19
N ARG A 173 21.70 11.69 4.48
CA ARG A 173 20.40 12.30 4.73
C ARG A 173 20.24 12.56 6.22
N GLU A 174 19.32 13.47 6.55
CA GLU A 174 18.89 13.63 7.93
C GLU A 174 18.34 12.30 8.43
N ASN A 175 18.92 11.79 9.52
CA ASN A 175 18.57 10.48 10.02
C ASN A 175 17.22 10.52 10.73
N LEU A 176 16.15 10.32 9.95
CA LEU A 176 14.79 10.27 10.46
C LEU A 176 14.57 9.10 11.43
N ARG A 177 15.48 8.12 11.51
CA ARG A 177 15.39 7.05 12.53
C ARG A 177 15.41 7.65 13.92
N THR A 178 16.34 8.57 14.20
CA THR A 178 16.46 9.22 15.51
C THR A 178 15.24 10.11 15.76
N ALA A 179 14.84 10.92 14.79
CA ALA A 179 13.65 11.77 14.93
C ALA A 179 12.36 10.96 15.17
N ARG A 180 12.15 9.85 14.43
CA ARG A 180 11.01 8.94 14.62
C ARG A 180 11.06 8.24 15.98
N HIS A 181 12.24 7.75 16.36
CA HIS A 181 12.47 7.13 17.67
C HIS A 181 12.10 8.10 18.80
N ASP A 182 12.63 9.31 18.75
CA ASP A 182 12.40 10.32 19.78
C ASP A 182 10.95 10.80 19.82
N TYR A 183 10.30 10.88 18.65
CA TYR A 183 8.86 11.18 18.58
C TYR A 183 8.01 10.10 19.24
N VAL A 184 8.25 8.81 18.92
CA VAL A 184 7.52 7.69 19.53
C VAL A 184 7.80 7.61 21.02
N LYS A 185 9.06 7.79 21.44
CA LYS A 185 9.46 7.88 22.84
C LYS A 185 8.69 9.00 23.57
N GLY A 186 8.65 10.20 22.98
CA GLY A 186 7.88 11.33 23.49
C GLY A 186 6.40 11.03 23.64
N LEU A 187 5.80 10.35 22.66
CA LEU A 187 4.40 9.95 22.68
C LEU A 187 4.12 8.95 23.82
N LEU A 188 4.96 7.91 23.95
CA LEU A 188 4.84 6.91 25.02
C LEU A 188 5.01 7.53 26.41
N MET A 189 6.00 8.42 26.58
CA MET A 189 6.19 9.13 27.85
C MET A 189 4.95 9.95 28.22
N ARG A 190 4.32 10.64 27.27
CA ARG A 190 3.08 11.40 27.53
C ARG A 190 1.93 10.50 27.97
N PHE A 191 1.75 9.35 27.32
CA PHE A 191 0.69 8.41 27.69
C PHE A 191 0.94 7.75 29.05
N LEU A 192 2.19 7.37 29.32
CA LEU A 192 2.56 6.83 30.63
C LEU A 192 2.36 7.90 31.71
N ALA A 193 2.71 9.16 31.45
CA ALA A 193 2.61 10.23 32.45
C ALA A 193 1.15 10.55 32.83
N ALA A 194 0.22 10.27 31.92
CA ALA A 194 -1.21 10.39 32.17
C ALA A 194 -1.78 9.23 33.01
N ALA A 195 -1.04 8.13 33.20
CA ALA A 195 -1.48 7.01 34.03
C ALA A 195 -1.23 7.29 35.52
N PRO A 196 -2.23 7.09 36.40
CA PRO A 196 -2.07 7.32 37.84
C PRO A 196 -1.04 6.35 38.44
N ALA A 197 -0.24 6.87 39.38
CA ALA A 197 0.87 6.17 40.05
C ALA A 197 2.05 5.72 39.16
N SER A 198 2.22 6.34 37.98
CA SER A 198 3.40 6.10 37.15
C SER A 198 4.58 6.98 37.56
N THR A 199 5.77 6.38 37.66
CA THR A 199 7.04 7.10 37.79
C THR A 199 7.82 6.90 36.50
N ILE A 200 8.13 7.99 35.80
CA ILE A 200 8.75 7.93 34.48
C ILE A 200 10.14 8.55 34.55
N THR A 201 11.13 7.75 34.20
CA THR A 201 12.51 8.22 34.02
C THR A 201 12.78 8.34 32.53
N PRO A 202 12.88 9.57 31.97
CA PRO A 202 13.24 9.73 30.58
C PRO A 202 14.70 9.30 30.38
N GLU A 203 14.95 8.45 29.38
CA GLU A 203 16.32 8.16 28.95
C GLU A 203 16.98 9.46 28.46
N PRO A 204 18.27 9.72 28.80
CA PRO A 204 18.97 10.93 28.43
C PRO A 204 18.91 11.18 26.91
N ALA A 205 18.80 12.44 26.52
CA ALA A 205 18.86 12.79 25.11
C ALA A 205 20.23 12.36 24.57
N ASN A 206 20.24 11.47 23.58
CA ASN A 206 21.47 11.05 22.90
C ASN A 206 22.03 12.24 22.10
N GLY A 207 22.66 13.17 22.79
CA GLY A 207 23.68 14.02 22.19
C GLY A 207 24.90 13.16 21.92
N LEU A 208 25.23 12.93 20.65
CA LEU A 208 26.58 12.57 20.29
C LEU A 208 27.51 13.75 20.62
N SER A 209 27.87 13.89 21.90
CA SER A 209 29.04 14.62 22.36
C SER A 209 29.40 14.16 23.77
N GLY A 210 30.44 13.33 23.85
CA GLY A 210 31.36 13.14 24.97
C GLY A 210 30.87 13.31 26.40
N ASN A 211 30.88 12.18 27.12
CA ASN A 211 31.50 11.96 28.43
C ASN A 211 30.61 11.09 29.31
N TRP A 212 30.96 9.82 29.37
CA TRP A 212 30.70 9.01 30.56
C TRP A 212 31.47 9.64 31.73
N PRO A 213 30.82 10.04 32.83
CA PRO A 213 31.55 10.24 34.07
C PRO A 213 31.79 8.87 34.69
N SER A 214 33.07 8.55 34.82
CA SER A 214 33.59 7.54 35.73
C SER A 214 33.02 7.76 37.14
N SER A 215 32.59 6.66 37.78
CA SER A 215 32.67 6.36 39.22
C SER A 215 32.40 7.50 40.22
N VAL A 216 31.35 7.36 41.04
CA VAL A 216 31.42 6.88 42.45
C VAL A 216 30.12 6.16 42.77
#